data_AF-A0A1F8CLU6-F1
#
_entry.id   AF-A0A1F8CLU6-F1
#
_cell.length_a   1.000
_cell.length_b   1.000
_cell.length_c   1.000
_cell.angle_alpha   90.00
_cell.angle_beta   90.00
_cell.angle_gamma   90.00
#
_symmetry.space_group_name_H-M   'P 1'
#
loop_
_entity.id
_entity.type
_entity.pdbx_description
1 polymer ?
#
loop_
_entity_poly.entity_id
_entity_poly.type
_entity_poly.pdbx_seq_one_letter_code
_entity_poly.pdbx_strand_id
1 'polypeptide(L)'
;MAGLSNGVIDENTLYNDQGFISIKSGYGQFTYNNWYFTQYGGVEGEINVVKALARSTDTFFYDLGERVGIDELDKWAKKLGLDTPSGIDLPGEVGGLVPNPLWKEKTKGEKWFLGNTYHVAIGQGDVELSPLTVNNLTRIVANGGLRCSPKVVGTGKCEDLDIQSSVLETVKKGMVGVCSTGGTGYTFFDFKHSVACKTGTAETWEKDVTHAWFTFFTPIDNPQIVVTVLVEGGGEGSKTAGPIARSIADYWFEK
;
A
#
# COMPACT_ATOMS: atom_id res chain seq x y z
N MET A 1 3.95 -8.24 0.61
CA MET A 1 4.46 -9.24 -0.35
C MET A 1 5.96 -9.49 -0.15
N ALA A 2 6.83 -8.48 -0.32
CA ALA A 2 8.28 -8.63 -0.17
C ALA A 2 8.73 -9.40 1.09
N GLY A 3 8.26 -9.02 2.28
CA GLY A 3 8.61 -9.70 3.52
C GLY A 3 8.15 -11.16 3.63
N LEU A 4 6.96 -11.47 3.11
CA LEU A 4 6.40 -12.83 3.14
C LEU A 4 7.12 -13.74 2.14
N SER A 5 7.32 -13.27 0.90
CA SER A 5 7.95 -14.06 -0.15
C SER A 5 9.43 -14.35 0.10
N ASN A 6 10.12 -13.46 0.83
CA ASN A 6 11.51 -13.67 1.23
C ASN A 6 11.66 -14.40 2.57
N GLY A 7 10.56 -14.86 3.19
CA GLY A 7 10.59 -15.56 4.48
C GLY A 7 11.07 -14.71 5.65
N VAL A 8 11.08 -13.38 5.50
CA VAL A 8 11.43 -12.45 6.59
C VAL A 8 10.37 -12.49 7.69
N ILE A 9 9.11 -12.66 7.29
CA ILE A 9 7.96 -12.91 8.15
C ILE A 9 7.06 -14.00 7.54
N ASP A 10 6.19 -14.56 8.37
CA ASP A 10 5.04 -15.36 7.95
C ASP A 10 3.72 -14.76 8.51
N GLU A 11 2.58 -15.41 8.24
CA GLU A 11 1.26 -14.95 8.73
C GLU A 11 1.15 -14.94 10.27
N ASN A 12 1.99 -15.72 10.97
CA ASN A 12 1.95 -15.88 12.42
C ASN A 12 3.00 -15.03 13.14
N THR A 13 3.88 -14.35 12.41
CA THR A 13 4.92 -13.51 12.98
C THR A 13 4.27 -12.34 13.73
N LEU A 14 4.57 -12.25 15.03
CA LEU A 14 4.02 -11.24 15.93
C LEU A 14 4.99 -10.06 16.08
N TYR A 15 4.41 -8.87 16.18
CA TYR A 15 5.08 -7.61 16.41
C TYR A 15 4.30 -6.86 17.49
N ASN A 16 5.00 -6.28 18.46
CA ASN A 16 4.37 -5.48 19.51
C ASN A 16 4.44 -4.00 19.16
N ASP A 17 3.33 -3.44 18.66
CA ASP A 17 3.22 -2.01 18.40
C ASP A 17 3.11 -1.23 19.71
N GLN A 18 4.11 -0.40 19.97
CA GLN A 18 4.14 0.54 21.10
C GLN A 18 3.79 1.97 20.68
N GLY A 19 3.38 2.18 19.43
CA GLY A 19 3.02 3.48 18.87
C GLY A 19 4.17 4.25 18.23
N PHE A 20 5.43 3.83 18.43
CA PHE A 20 6.60 4.44 17.79
C PHE A 20 7.80 3.49 17.74
N ILE A 21 8.76 3.78 16.87
CA ILE A 21 10.11 3.19 16.85
C ILE A 21 11.14 4.30 17.06
N SER A 22 12.13 4.08 17.92
CA SER A 22 13.25 4.99 18.11
C SER A 22 14.57 4.35 17.69
N ILE A 23 15.31 5.05 16.83
CA ILE A 23 16.65 4.64 16.39
C ILE A 23 17.67 5.59 16.99
N LYS A 24 18.75 5.04 17.57
CA LYS A 24 19.94 5.81 17.93
C LYS A 24 21.01 5.62 16.87
N SER A 25 21.57 6.72 16.39
CA SER A 25 22.66 6.74 15.42
C SER A 25 23.77 7.69 15.89
N GLY A 26 24.90 7.71 15.16
CA GLY A 26 25.95 8.71 15.37
C GLY A 26 25.50 10.16 15.15
N TYR A 27 24.32 10.37 14.56
CA TYR A 27 23.73 11.69 14.30
C TYR A 27 22.65 12.09 15.31
N GLY A 28 22.36 11.24 16.31
CA GLY A 28 21.33 11.48 17.31
C GLY A 28 20.26 10.39 17.38
N GLN A 29 19.23 10.66 18.18
CA GLN A 29 18.05 9.79 18.33
C GLN A 29 16.91 10.32 17.47
N PHE A 30 16.35 9.43 16.64
CA PHE A 30 15.23 9.72 15.75
C PHE A 30 14.05 8.82 16.14
N THR A 31 12.83 9.37 16.09
CA THR A 31 11.60 8.64 16.43
C THR A 31 10.62 8.71 15.28
N TYR A 32 10.05 7.56 14.93
CA TYR A 32 9.04 7.38 13.88
C TYR A 32 7.77 6.87 14.51
N ASN A 33 6.68 7.63 14.39
CA ASN A 33 5.42 7.32 15.07
C ASN A 33 4.47 6.54 14.16
N ASN A 34 3.58 5.78 14.81
CA ASN A 34 2.35 5.24 14.22
C ASN A 34 1.26 6.33 14.20
N TRP A 35 0.40 6.34 13.18
CA TRP A 35 -0.71 7.28 13.07
C TRP A 35 -1.67 7.18 14.26
N TYR A 36 -1.95 5.96 14.73
CA TYR A 36 -2.90 5.72 15.83
C TYR A 36 -2.39 6.32 17.14
N PHE A 37 -1.08 6.25 17.37
CA PHE A 37 -0.43 6.90 18.50
C PHE A 37 -0.43 8.42 18.37
N THR A 38 -0.07 8.93 17.20
CA THR A 38 0.01 10.38 16.96
C THR A 38 -1.34 11.07 17.11
N GLN A 39 -2.41 10.45 16.60
CA GLN A 39 -3.74 11.06 16.57
C GLN A 39 -4.57 10.77 17.84
N TYR A 40 -4.39 9.60 18.45
CA TYR A 40 -5.27 9.13 19.54
C TYR A 40 -4.52 8.69 20.80
N GLY A 41 -3.18 8.73 20.81
CA GLY A 41 -2.37 8.16 21.90
C GLY A 41 -2.49 6.63 22.01
N GLY A 42 -3.06 5.97 21.00
CA GLY A 42 -3.35 4.54 20.99
C GLY A 42 -2.17 3.69 20.52
N VAL A 43 -2.20 2.42 20.91
CA VAL A 43 -1.25 1.39 20.45
C VAL A 43 -2.02 0.14 20.03
N GLU A 44 -1.50 -0.61 19.06
CA GLU A 44 -2.16 -1.85 18.60
C GLU A 44 -1.80 -3.08 19.45
N GLY A 45 -0.71 -3.00 20.23
CA GLY A 45 -0.17 -4.12 21.01
C GLY A 45 0.39 -5.21 20.11
N GLU A 46 0.28 -6.46 20.53
CA GLU A 46 0.73 -7.61 19.75
C GLU A 46 -0.18 -7.84 18.52
N ILE A 47 0.41 -7.74 17.33
CA ILE A 47 -0.27 -7.87 16.05
C ILE A 47 0.55 -8.71 15.06
N ASN A 48 -0.12 -9.35 14.10
CA ASN A 48 0.51 -9.97 12.95
C ASN A 48 0.33 -9.13 11.68
N VAL A 49 0.87 -9.58 10.55
CA VAL A 49 0.79 -8.87 9.25
C VAL A 49 -0.66 -8.64 8.78
N VAL A 50 -1.59 -9.55 9.09
CA VAL A 50 -3.00 -9.41 8.72
C VAL A 50 -3.62 -8.24 9.46
N LYS A 51 -3.44 -8.17 10.79
CA LYS A 51 -3.93 -7.02 11.59
C LYS A 51 -3.18 -5.73 11.26
N ALA A 52 -1.87 -5.79 11.00
CA ALA A 52 -1.08 -4.62 10.59
C ALA A 52 -1.58 -4.02 9.27
N LEU A 53 -1.94 -4.84 8.29
CA LEU A 53 -2.58 -4.38 7.05
C LEU A 53 -3.96 -3.77 7.33
N ALA A 54 -4.78 -4.46 8.13
CA ALA A 54 -6.15 -4.04 8.47
C ALA A 54 -6.20 -2.69 9.21
N ARG A 55 -5.25 -2.46 10.11
CA ARG A 55 -5.13 -1.27 10.97
C ARG A 55 -4.14 -0.24 10.41
N SER A 56 -3.50 -0.54 9.28
CA SER A 56 -2.49 0.30 8.66
C SER A 56 -1.40 0.73 9.65
N THR A 57 -0.85 -0.22 10.40
CA THR A 57 0.09 0.05 11.51
C THR A 57 1.49 0.38 10.99
N ASP A 58 1.90 1.65 11.08
CA ASP A 58 3.15 2.11 10.44
C ASP A 58 4.39 1.44 11.01
N THR A 59 4.45 1.29 12.34
CA THR A 59 5.58 0.71 13.07
C THR A 59 5.87 -0.74 12.68
N PHE A 60 4.84 -1.53 12.37
CA PHE A 60 5.00 -2.87 11.80
C PHE A 60 5.74 -2.81 10.45
N PHE A 61 5.38 -1.86 9.59
CA PHE A 61 5.98 -1.74 8.25
C PHE A 61 7.34 -1.06 8.29
N TYR A 62 7.64 -0.21 9.27
CA TYR A 62 9.00 0.27 9.54
C TYR A 62 9.93 -0.90 9.91
N ASP A 63 9.56 -1.73 10.90
CA ASP A 63 10.33 -2.94 11.29
C ASP A 63 10.49 -3.90 10.10
N LEU A 64 9.40 -4.17 9.38
CA LEU A 64 9.45 -5.05 8.23
C LEU A 64 10.34 -4.48 7.12
N GLY A 65 10.25 -3.18 6.85
CA GLY A 65 11.06 -2.48 5.87
C GLY A 65 12.55 -2.54 6.21
N GLU A 66 12.91 -2.41 7.49
CA GLU A 66 14.28 -2.60 7.97
C GLU A 66 14.81 -4.00 7.65
N ARG A 67 14.03 -5.01 8.06
CA ARG A 67 14.42 -6.42 7.97
C ARG A 67 14.48 -6.92 6.53
N VAL A 68 13.60 -6.42 5.67
CA VAL A 68 13.62 -6.69 4.23
C VAL A 68 14.77 -5.97 3.55
N GLY A 69 15.03 -4.71 3.93
CA GLY A 69 16.08 -3.88 3.37
C GLY A 69 15.69 -3.24 2.03
N ILE A 70 16.27 -2.07 1.75
CA ILE A 70 15.91 -1.26 0.57
C ILE A 70 16.18 -1.96 -0.77
N ASP A 71 17.26 -2.73 -0.87
CA ASP A 71 17.60 -3.42 -2.14
C ASP A 71 16.53 -4.45 -2.53
N GLU A 72 15.93 -5.12 -1.55
CA GLU A 72 14.88 -6.09 -1.80
C GLU A 72 13.53 -5.41 -2.03
N LEU A 73 13.25 -4.30 -1.33
CA LEU A 73 12.09 -3.46 -1.64
C LEU A 73 12.13 -2.90 -3.06
N ASP A 74 13.30 -2.45 -3.53
CA ASP A 74 13.52 -1.96 -4.90
C ASP A 74 13.29 -3.07 -5.96
N LYS A 75 13.78 -4.30 -5.72
CA LYS A 75 13.48 -5.44 -6.59
C LYS A 75 11.99 -5.75 -6.65
N TRP A 76 11.30 -5.71 -5.52
CA TRP A 76 9.85 -5.93 -5.47
C TRP A 76 9.08 -4.80 -6.16
N ALA A 77 9.50 -3.55 -6.01
CA ALA A 77 8.90 -2.42 -6.72
C ALA A 77 8.97 -2.62 -8.24
N LYS A 78 10.14 -3.02 -8.77
CA LYS A 78 10.33 -3.36 -10.19
C LYS A 78 9.49 -4.55 -10.64
N LYS A 79 9.49 -5.63 -9.84
CA LYS A 79 8.68 -6.83 -10.10
C LYS A 79 7.19 -6.50 -10.21
N LEU A 80 6.70 -5.63 -9.32
CA LEU A 80 5.31 -5.17 -9.31
C LEU A 80 5.02 -4.08 -10.36
N GLY A 81 6.04 -3.53 -11.03
CA GLY A 81 5.89 -2.48 -12.04
C GLY A 81 5.56 -1.10 -11.46
N LEU A 82 6.07 -0.79 -10.26
CA LEU A 82 5.79 0.49 -9.59
C LEU A 82 6.57 1.67 -10.17
N ASP A 83 7.73 1.40 -10.77
CA ASP A 83 8.66 2.40 -11.32
C ASP A 83 8.64 2.47 -12.85
N THR A 84 7.72 1.75 -13.49
CA THR A 84 7.63 1.65 -14.95
C THR A 84 6.21 1.97 -15.43
N PRO A 85 6.05 2.59 -16.61
CA PRO A 85 4.74 2.76 -17.22
C PRO A 85 4.01 1.42 -17.38
N SER A 86 2.71 1.38 -17.12
CA SER A 86 1.90 0.17 -17.21
C SER A 86 1.63 -0.30 -18.65
N GLY A 87 1.87 0.57 -19.64
CA GLY A 87 1.64 0.30 -21.04
C GLY A 87 0.18 0.49 -21.46
N ILE A 88 -0.57 1.33 -20.74
CA ILE A 88 -1.91 1.72 -21.15
C ILE A 88 -1.87 2.32 -22.56
N ASP A 89 -2.88 2.04 -23.37
CA ASP A 89 -3.07 2.57 -24.72
C ASP A 89 -3.59 4.03 -24.71
N LEU A 90 -3.06 4.85 -23.79
CA LEU A 90 -3.31 6.28 -23.69
C LEU A 90 -1.98 7.04 -23.68
N PRO A 91 -1.90 8.22 -24.33
CA PRO A 91 -0.71 9.03 -24.31
C PRO A 91 -0.49 9.69 -22.93
N GLY A 92 0.76 10.06 -22.64
CA GLY A 92 1.10 10.83 -21.44
C GLY A 92 1.27 10.02 -20.16
N GLU A 93 1.32 8.69 -20.24
CA GLU A 93 1.65 7.85 -19.09
C GLU A 93 3.09 8.11 -18.62
N VAL A 94 3.24 8.30 -17.31
CA VAL A 94 4.54 8.41 -16.63
C VAL A 94 4.71 7.21 -15.71
N GLY A 95 5.95 6.71 -15.60
CA GLY A 95 6.30 5.73 -14.58
C GLY A 95 6.23 6.35 -13.19
N GLY A 96 6.00 5.52 -12.17
CA GLY A 96 6.18 5.95 -10.79
C GLY A 96 7.66 6.01 -10.39
N LEU A 97 7.89 6.33 -9.13
CA LEU A 97 9.18 6.36 -8.48
C LEU A 97 9.10 5.59 -7.17
N VAL A 98 9.95 4.58 -7.03
CA VAL A 98 10.33 4.02 -5.73
C VAL A 98 11.82 4.31 -5.55
N PRO A 99 12.19 5.19 -4.59
CA PRO A 99 13.56 5.68 -4.46
C PRO A 99 14.46 4.59 -3.90
N ASN A 100 15.73 4.58 -4.32
CA ASN A 100 16.78 3.71 -3.81
C ASN A 100 18.08 4.52 -3.60
N PRO A 101 19.14 3.94 -2.98
CA PRO A 101 20.37 4.68 -2.69
C PRO A 101 21.00 5.35 -3.92
N LEU A 102 21.03 4.64 -5.06
CA LEU A 102 21.61 5.15 -6.30
C LEU A 102 20.81 6.33 -6.86
N TRP A 103 19.48 6.24 -6.86
CA TRP A 103 18.60 7.34 -7.27
C TRP A 103 18.80 8.57 -6.39
N LYS A 104 18.90 8.37 -5.07
CA LYS A 104 19.00 9.45 -4.10
C LYS A 104 20.33 10.19 -4.22
N GLU A 105 21.43 9.45 -4.33
CA GLU A 105 22.76 10.04 -4.54
C GLU A 105 22.81 10.81 -5.87
N LYS A 106 22.31 10.22 -6.96
CA LYS A 106 22.32 10.85 -8.29
C LYS A 106 21.45 12.11 -8.38
N THR A 107 20.26 12.07 -7.77
CA THR A 107 19.23 13.11 -7.95
C THR A 107 19.33 14.22 -6.91
N LYS A 108 19.67 13.85 -5.66
CA LYS A 108 19.71 14.78 -4.53
C LYS A 108 21.12 15.03 -3.98
N GLY A 109 22.11 14.23 -4.36
CA GLY A 109 23.46 14.32 -3.78
C GLY A 109 23.51 13.89 -2.31
N GLU A 110 22.51 13.15 -1.85
CA GLU A 110 22.35 12.76 -0.45
C GLU A 110 22.64 11.28 -0.22
N LYS A 111 23.14 10.95 0.98
CA LYS A 111 23.30 9.57 1.43
C LYS A 111 21.94 8.93 1.75
N TRP A 112 21.89 7.61 1.61
CA TRP A 112 20.77 6.80 2.09
C TRP A 112 20.91 6.51 3.59
N PHE A 113 19.83 6.73 4.34
CA PHE A 113 19.74 6.39 5.76
C PHE A 113 18.57 5.44 6.00
N LEU A 114 18.57 4.73 7.13
CA LEU A 114 17.51 3.80 7.49
C LEU A 114 16.11 4.43 7.48
N GLY A 115 16.01 5.71 7.89
CA GLY A 115 14.76 6.47 7.80
C GLY A 115 14.19 6.55 6.38
N ASN A 116 15.03 6.57 5.34
CA ASN A 116 14.56 6.53 3.96
C ASN A 116 13.87 5.19 3.65
N THR A 117 14.40 4.07 4.16
CA THR A 117 13.77 2.75 4.04
C THR A 117 12.43 2.70 4.77
N TYR A 118 12.33 3.32 5.96
CA TYR A 118 11.06 3.40 6.70
C TYR A 118 9.97 4.13 5.91
N HIS A 119 10.31 5.29 5.32
CA HIS A 119 9.38 6.02 4.47
C HIS A 119 8.95 5.20 3.24
N VAL A 120 9.89 4.55 2.54
CA VAL A 120 9.57 3.67 1.41
C VAL A 120 8.62 2.55 1.82
N ALA A 121 8.84 1.94 2.98
CA ALA A 121 8.05 0.80 3.44
C ALA A 121 6.57 1.13 3.69
N ILE A 122 6.23 2.40 3.98
CA ILE A 122 4.85 2.89 4.13
C ILE A 122 4.37 3.72 2.93
N GLY A 123 5.16 3.81 1.85
CA GLY A 123 4.81 4.56 0.64
C GLY A 123 4.86 6.08 0.79
N GLN A 124 5.74 6.60 1.66
CA GLN A 124 5.96 8.03 1.90
C GLN A 124 7.38 8.46 1.48
N GLY A 125 7.72 9.73 1.73
CA GLY A 125 9.01 10.30 1.41
C GLY A 125 9.11 10.59 -0.09
N ASP A 126 10.07 9.98 -0.77
CA ASP A 126 10.31 10.19 -2.20
C ASP A 126 9.57 9.17 -3.09
N VAL A 127 8.60 8.44 -2.54
CA VAL A 127 7.75 7.52 -3.31
C VAL A 127 6.68 8.33 -4.05
N GLU A 128 6.60 8.16 -5.37
CA GLU A 128 5.60 8.84 -6.21
C GLU A 128 4.92 7.81 -7.11
N LEU A 129 3.62 7.56 -6.92
CA LEU A 129 2.88 6.58 -7.73
C LEU A 129 1.61 7.20 -8.30
N SER A 130 1.32 6.88 -9.57
CA SER A 130 0.06 7.29 -10.19
C SER A 130 -1.13 6.46 -9.67
N PRO A 131 -2.38 6.96 -9.76
CA PRO A 131 -3.57 6.16 -9.49
C PRO A 131 -3.65 4.87 -10.29
N LEU A 132 -3.16 4.89 -11.54
CA LEU A 132 -3.11 3.72 -12.40
C LEU A 132 -2.09 2.68 -11.89
N THR A 133 -0.94 3.12 -11.39
CA THR A 133 0.07 2.23 -10.77
C THR A 133 -0.49 1.55 -9.53
N VAL A 134 -1.16 2.31 -8.64
CA VAL A 134 -1.82 1.74 -7.45
C VAL A 134 -2.96 0.79 -7.84
N ASN A 135 -3.75 1.13 -8.88
CA ASN A 135 -4.80 0.24 -9.40
C ASN A 135 -4.22 -1.08 -9.91
N ASN A 136 -3.12 -1.05 -10.67
CA ASN A 136 -2.45 -2.24 -11.16
C ASN A 136 -1.87 -3.10 -10.02
N LEU A 137 -1.33 -2.48 -8.97
CA LEU A 137 -0.88 -3.20 -7.78
C LEU A 137 -2.03 -3.96 -7.12
N THR A 138 -3.18 -3.31 -6.93
CA THR A 138 -4.40 -3.94 -6.39
C THR A 138 -4.90 -5.06 -7.32
N ARG A 139 -4.84 -4.85 -8.64
CA ARG A 139 -5.20 -5.84 -9.65
C ARG A 139 -4.31 -7.09 -9.62
N ILE A 140 -3.01 -6.95 -9.35
CA ILE A 140 -2.10 -8.10 -9.19
C ILE A 140 -2.59 -8.99 -8.03
N VAL A 141 -3.01 -8.40 -6.91
CA VAL A 141 -3.58 -9.16 -5.78
C VAL A 141 -4.92 -9.79 -6.15
N ALA A 142 -5.79 -9.05 -6.82
CA ALA A 142 -7.11 -9.54 -7.25
C ALA A 142 -6.99 -10.73 -8.23
N ASN A 143 -6.09 -10.66 -9.20
CA ASN A 143 -5.93 -11.65 -10.26
C ASN A 143 -4.87 -12.71 -9.96
N GLY A 144 -4.61 -13.00 -8.69
CA GLY A 144 -3.77 -14.13 -8.30
C GLY A 144 -2.30 -14.02 -8.71
N GLY A 145 -1.74 -12.81 -8.75
CA GLY A 145 -0.33 -12.57 -9.08
C GLY A 145 -0.06 -12.19 -10.53
N LEU A 146 -1.09 -12.17 -11.39
CA LEU A 146 -0.95 -11.77 -12.78
C LEU A 146 -0.81 -10.24 -12.93
N ARG A 147 0.30 -9.80 -13.53
CA ARG A 147 0.49 -8.42 -13.97
C ARG A 147 0.07 -8.29 -15.42
N CYS A 148 -1.06 -7.64 -15.63
CA CYS A 148 -1.61 -7.42 -16.96
C CYS A 148 -1.56 -5.95 -17.33
N SER A 149 -1.06 -5.64 -18.54
CA SER A 149 -1.11 -4.26 -19.06
C SER A 149 -2.57 -3.80 -19.14
N PRO A 150 -2.95 -2.64 -18.58
CA PRO A 150 -4.30 -2.10 -18.73
C PRO A 150 -4.52 -1.65 -20.19
N LYS A 151 -5.74 -1.77 -20.67
CA LYS A 151 -6.16 -1.32 -22.01
C LYS A 151 -7.55 -0.69 -21.93
N VAL A 152 -7.75 0.41 -22.65
CA VAL A 152 -9.06 1.00 -22.91
C VAL A 152 -9.77 0.18 -23.98
N VAL A 153 -9.04 -0.28 -25.02
CA VAL A 153 -9.59 -1.13 -26.07
C VAL A 153 -8.83 -2.45 -26.18
N GLY A 154 -9.57 -3.56 -26.14
CA GLY A 154 -9.03 -4.91 -26.27
C GLY A 154 -8.51 -5.47 -24.94
N THR A 155 -7.64 -6.48 -25.03
CA THR A 155 -7.11 -7.19 -23.86
C THR A 155 -5.60 -7.00 -23.79
N GLY A 156 -5.12 -6.55 -22.63
CA GLY A 156 -3.68 -6.43 -22.39
C GLY A 156 -3.00 -7.78 -22.18
N LYS A 157 -1.71 -7.82 -22.45
CA LYS A 157 -0.88 -9.00 -22.16
C LYS A 157 -0.70 -9.14 -20.66
N CYS A 158 -0.78 -10.38 -20.18
CA CYS A 158 -0.54 -10.73 -18.79
C CYS A 158 0.77 -11.49 -18.66
N GLU A 159 1.48 -11.21 -17.59
CA GLU A 159 2.68 -11.91 -17.13
C GLU A 159 2.39 -12.45 -15.74
N ASP A 160 2.74 -13.71 -15.50
CA ASP A 160 2.70 -14.28 -14.16
C ASP A 160 3.96 -13.85 -13.41
N LEU A 161 3.78 -13.17 -12.27
CA LEU A 161 4.88 -12.74 -11.43
C LEU A 161 5.43 -13.87 -10.55
N ASP A 162 4.88 -15.09 -10.60
CA ASP A 162 5.31 -16.23 -9.79
C ASP A 162 5.33 -15.85 -8.30
N ILE A 163 4.22 -15.27 -7.83
CA ILE A 163 4.02 -14.93 -6.41
C ILE A 163 3.26 -16.11 -5.80
N GLN A 164 3.85 -16.71 -4.75
CA GLN A 164 3.23 -17.81 -4.04
C GLN A 164 1.80 -17.48 -3.61
N SER A 165 0.87 -18.40 -3.84
CA SER A 165 -0.55 -18.22 -3.50
C SER A 165 -0.76 -17.92 -2.01
N SER A 166 0.02 -18.56 -1.11
CA SER A 166 0.00 -18.28 0.33
C SER A 166 0.29 -16.81 0.67
N VAL A 167 1.19 -16.17 -0.07
CA VAL A 167 1.53 -14.75 0.10
C VAL A 167 0.36 -13.86 -0.33
N LEU A 168 -0.22 -14.16 -1.50
CA LEU A 168 -1.38 -13.42 -2.02
C LEU A 168 -2.59 -13.55 -1.10
N GLU A 169 -2.87 -14.76 -0.59
CA GLU A 169 -3.96 -15.01 0.35
C GLU A 169 -3.75 -14.28 1.69
N THR A 170 -2.52 -14.24 2.21
CA THR A 170 -2.20 -13.48 3.44
C THR A 170 -2.44 -11.98 3.23
N VAL A 171 -1.99 -11.42 2.11
CA VAL A 171 -2.21 -10.01 1.77
C VAL A 171 -3.70 -9.71 1.60
N LYS A 172 -4.41 -10.57 0.86
CA LYS A 172 -5.86 -10.48 0.63
C LYS A 172 -6.62 -10.51 1.96
N LYS A 173 -6.32 -11.44 2.88
CA LYS A 173 -6.90 -11.46 4.24
C LYS A 173 -6.70 -10.13 4.97
N GLY A 174 -5.50 -9.56 4.91
CA GLY A 174 -5.22 -8.24 5.47
C GLY A 174 -6.09 -7.14 4.88
N MET A 175 -6.22 -7.10 3.54
CA MET A 175 -7.09 -6.15 2.83
C MET A 175 -8.58 -6.35 3.13
N VAL A 176 -9.04 -7.58 3.37
CA VAL A 176 -10.40 -7.86 3.86
C VAL A 176 -10.59 -7.28 5.26
N GLY A 177 -9.58 -7.44 6.13
CA GLY A 177 -9.58 -6.87 7.47
C GLY A 177 -9.72 -5.34 7.47
N VAL A 178 -9.19 -4.65 6.45
CA VAL A 178 -9.36 -3.19 6.30
C VAL A 178 -10.84 -2.81 6.17
N CYS A 179 -11.62 -3.56 5.40
CA CYS A 179 -13.04 -3.29 5.16
C CYS A 179 -13.98 -4.05 6.11
N SER A 180 -13.44 -4.67 7.16
CA SER A 180 -14.20 -5.39 8.18
C SER A 180 -14.18 -4.63 9.48
N THR A 181 -15.18 -4.83 10.36
CA THR A 181 -15.28 -4.13 11.64
C THR A 181 -13.96 -4.09 12.40
N GLY A 182 -13.49 -2.87 12.71
CA GLY A 182 -12.20 -2.63 13.35
C GLY A 182 -11.07 -2.23 12.38
N GLY A 183 -11.23 -2.41 11.08
CA GLY A 183 -10.32 -1.91 10.05
C GLY A 183 -10.45 -0.42 9.76
N THR A 184 -9.59 0.12 8.90
CA THR A 184 -9.61 1.56 8.55
C THR A 184 -10.64 1.92 7.47
N GLY A 185 -11.10 0.96 6.67
CA GLY A 185 -12.05 1.14 5.57
C GLY A 185 -13.51 1.06 6.00
N TYR A 186 -13.91 1.83 7.02
CA TYR A 186 -15.22 1.71 7.67
C TYR A 186 -16.43 1.90 6.75
N THR A 187 -16.25 2.57 5.61
CA THR A 187 -17.32 2.82 4.62
C THR A 187 -17.78 1.55 3.89
N PHE A 188 -17.05 0.44 4.03
CA PHE A 188 -17.39 -0.85 3.41
C PHE A 188 -17.83 -1.92 4.42
N PHE A 189 -17.95 -1.61 5.71
CA PHE A 189 -18.28 -2.60 6.75
C PHE A 189 -19.65 -3.27 6.55
N ASP A 190 -20.60 -2.55 5.97
CA ASP A 190 -21.96 -3.02 5.66
C ASP A 190 -22.15 -3.34 4.17
N PHE A 191 -21.06 -3.41 3.39
CA PHE A 191 -21.13 -3.77 1.98
C PHE A 191 -21.54 -5.23 1.83
N LYS A 192 -22.54 -5.49 0.98
CA LYS A 192 -23.19 -6.81 0.86
C LYS A 192 -22.33 -7.85 0.15
N HIS A 193 -21.39 -7.42 -0.68
CA HIS A 193 -20.49 -8.31 -1.42
C HIS A 193 -19.15 -8.42 -0.70
N SER A 194 -18.46 -9.53 -0.91
CA SER A 194 -17.12 -9.72 -0.36
C SER A 194 -16.17 -8.67 -0.96
N VAL A 195 -15.38 -7.98 -0.14
CA VAL A 195 -14.50 -6.88 -0.60
C VAL A 195 -13.16 -6.93 0.11
N ALA A 196 -12.11 -6.61 -0.64
CA ALA A 196 -10.76 -6.38 -0.13
C ALA A 196 -10.34 -4.96 -0.52
N CYS A 197 -9.89 -4.16 0.45
CA CYS A 197 -9.58 -2.75 0.24
C CYS A 197 -8.34 -2.31 1.03
N LYS A 198 -7.85 -1.10 0.70
CA LYS A 198 -6.83 -0.41 1.47
C LYS A 198 -7.05 1.10 1.41
N THR A 199 -6.93 1.76 2.56
CA THR A 199 -6.91 3.23 2.68
C THR A 199 -5.48 3.76 2.61
N GLY A 200 -5.32 5.03 2.22
CA GLY A 200 -4.05 5.74 2.30
C GLY A 200 -4.25 7.24 2.53
N THR A 201 -3.25 7.87 3.14
CA THR A 201 -3.18 9.32 3.37
C THR A 201 -1.76 9.75 2.98
N ALA A 202 -1.62 10.38 1.82
CA ALA A 202 -0.30 10.76 1.29
C ALA A 202 0.03 12.20 1.68
N GLU A 203 1.29 12.45 2.05
CA GLU A 203 1.79 13.79 2.33
C GLU A 203 1.82 14.65 1.06
N THR A 204 1.83 15.97 1.24
CA THR A 204 1.99 16.93 0.14
C THR A 204 3.12 17.91 0.45
N TRP A 205 3.46 18.76 -0.52
CA TRP A 205 4.39 19.88 -0.27
C TRP A 205 3.80 20.94 0.69
N GLU A 206 2.48 20.96 0.86
CA GLU A 206 1.80 21.85 1.79
C GLU A 206 1.66 21.19 3.17
N LYS A 207 2.10 21.93 4.19
CA LYS A 207 2.01 21.47 5.57
C LYS A 207 0.54 21.24 5.95
N ASP A 208 0.28 20.12 6.62
CA ASP A 208 -1.03 19.72 7.13
C ASP A 208 -2.10 19.47 6.03
N VAL A 209 -1.68 19.43 4.76
CA VAL A 209 -2.52 19.04 3.62
C VAL A 209 -2.10 17.65 3.17
N THR A 210 -3.07 16.75 3.03
CA THR A 210 -2.84 15.36 2.61
C THR A 210 -3.79 14.97 1.49
N HIS A 211 -3.36 14.03 0.65
CA HIS A 211 -4.21 13.41 -0.37
C HIS A 211 -4.91 12.18 0.20
N ALA A 212 -6.20 12.04 -0.12
CA ALA A 212 -7.01 10.91 0.32
C ALA A 212 -6.98 9.80 -0.74
N TRP A 213 -6.53 8.61 -0.35
CA TRP A 213 -6.44 7.43 -1.21
C TRP A 213 -7.35 6.30 -0.73
N PHE A 214 -8.00 5.62 -1.66
CA PHE A 214 -8.72 4.38 -1.40
C PHE A 214 -8.63 3.45 -2.61
N THR A 215 -8.34 2.18 -2.41
CA THR A 215 -8.37 1.16 -3.47
C THR A 215 -9.10 -0.09 -3.00
N PHE A 216 -9.84 -0.75 -3.89
CA PHE A 216 -10.51 -2.00 -3.59
C PHE A 216 -10.67 -2.89 -4.82
N PHE A 217 -10.94 -4.16 -4.58
CA PHE A 217 -11.50 -5.07 -5.55
C PHE A 217 -12.62 -5.92 -4.94
N THR A 218 -13.57 -6.34 -5.77
CA THR A 218 -14.75 -7.12 -5.35
C THR A 218 -15.43 -7.79 -6.55
N PRO A 219 -16.13 -8.94 -6.36
CA PRO A 219 -16.08 -9.83 -5.20
C PRO A 219 -14.68 -10.43 -4.97
N ILE A 220 -14.40 -10.98 -3.79
CA ILE A 220 -13.05 -11.51 -3.49
C ILE A 220 -12.73 -12.77 -4.31
N ASP A 221 -13.69 -13.69 -4.42
CA ASP A 221 -13.47 -15.02 -5.01
C ASP A 221 -13.46 -15.00 -6.54
N ASN A 222 -14.18 -14.05 -7.14
CA ASN A 222 -14.21 -13.82 -8.58
C ASN A 222 -14.25 -12.30 -8.84
N PRO A 223 -13.11 -11.59 -8.71
CA PRO A 223 -13.07 -10.14 -8.84
C PRO A 223 -13.62 -9.64 -10.18
N GLN A 224 -14.63 -8.78 -10.10
CA GLN A 224 -15.27 -8.19 -11.28
C GLN A 224 -14.80 -6.76 -11.54
N ILE A 225 -14.40 -6.05 -10.49
CA ILE A 225 -13.95 -4.66 -10.58
C ILE A 225 -12.79 -4.41 -9.62
N VAL A 226 -11.85 -3.57 -10.06
CA VAL A 226 -10.77 -2.98 -9.25
C VAL A 226 -10.87 -1.46 -9.41
N VAL A 227 -10.97 -0.73 -8.31
CA VAL A 227 -11.10 0.73 -8.32
C VAL A 227 -10.03 1.35 -7.45
N THR A 228 -9.48 2.48 -7.91
CA THR A 228 -8.59 3.34 -7.13
C THR A 228 -9.12 4.76 -7.21
N VAL A 229 -9.31 5.38 -6.05
CA VAL A 229 -9.75 6.76 -5.90
C VAL A 229 -8.63 7.55 -5.23
N LEU A 230 -8.28 8.67 -5.85
CA LEU A 230 -7.40 9.70 -5.31
C LEU A 230 -8.19 11.01 -5.25
N VAL A 231 -8.19 11.67 -4.11
CA VAL A 231 -8.69 13.04 -3.96
C VAL A 231 -7.55 13.92 -3.46
N GLU A 232 -7.05 14.78 -4.35
CA GLU A 232 -6.03 15.77 -4.02
C GLU A 232 -6.53 16.75 -2.96
N GLY A 233 -5.67 17.07 -1.99
CA GLY A 233 -6.03 17.84 -0.80
C GLY A 233 -7.20 17.27 0.02
N GLY A 234 -7.61 16.02 -0.24
CA GLY A 234 -8.82 15.41 0.31
C GLY A 234 -8.73 14.97 1.77
N GLY A 235 -7.56 15.07 2.40
CA GLY A 235 -7.36 14.65 3.79
C GLY A 235 -7.25 13.13 3.92
N GLU A 236 -8.01 12.56 4.86
CA GLU A 236 -7.93 11.14 5.21
C GLU A 236 -8.65 10.24 4.18
N GLY A 237 -7.95 9.19 3.72
CA GLY A 237 -8.48 8.23 2.74
C GLY A 237 -9.81 7.59 3.12
N SER A 238 -9.98 7.21 4.39
CA SER A 238 -11.20 6.57 4.91
C SER A 238 -12.42 7.50 4.88
N LYS A 239 -12.22 8.81 5.09
CA LYS A 239 -13.27 9.82 5.22
C LYS A 239 -13.71 10.41 3.89
N THR A 240 -12.79 10.56 2.94
CA THR A 240 -13.05 11.28 1.68
C THR A 240 -13.07 10.35 0.47
N ALA A 241 -12.01 9.56 0.25
CA ALA A 241 -11.93 8.65 -0.88
C ALA A 241 -12.80 7.39 -0.69
N GLY A 242 -12.93 6.92 0.56
CA GLY A 242 -13.74 5.76 0.94
C GLY A 242 -15.23 5.85 0.54
N PRO A 243 -15.95 6.96 0.84
CA PRO A 243 -17.33 7.14 0.40
C PRO A 243 -17.50 7.17 -1.12
N ILE A 244 -16.56 7.79 -1.85
CA ILE A 244 -16.59 7.82 -3.33
C ILE A 244 -16.42 6.39 -3.87
N ALA A 245 -15.44 5.66 -3.35
CA ALA A 245 -15.21 4.26 -3.69
C ALA A 245 -16.46 3.40 -3.42
N ARG A 246 -17.13 3.62 -2.28
CA ARG A 246 -18.37 2.92 -1.93
C ARG A 246 -19.49 3.20 -2.93
N SER A 247 -19.72 4.46 -3.29
CA SER A 247 -20.73 4.83 -4.30
C SER A 247 -20.48 4.17 -5.67
N ILE A 248 -19.22 4.04 -6.10
CA ILE A 248 -18.86 3.33 -7.33
C ILE A 248 -19.18 1.83 -7.20
N ALA A 249 -18.86 1.23 -6.05
CA ALA A 249 -19.12 -0.19 -5.79
C ALA A 249 -20.63 -0.49 -5.78
N ASP A 250 -21.43 0.31 -5.07
CA ASP A 250 -22.88 0.15 -5.01
C ASP A 250 -23.49 0.28 -6.41
N TYR A 251 -23.11 1.30 -7.18
CA TYR A 251 -23.56 1.46 -8.57
C TYR A 251 -23.22 0.27 -9.48
N TRP A 252 -22.08 -0.39 -9.25
CA TRP A 252 -21.67 -1.56 -10.04
C TRP A 252 -22.59 -2.78 -9.83
N PHE A 253 -23.07 -3.01 -8.60
CA PHE A 253 -23.90 -4.17 -8.25
C PHE A 253 -25.40 -3.89 -8.14
N GLU A 254 -25.83 -2.63 -8.25
CA GLU A 254 -27.26 -2.29 -8.42
C GLU A 254 -27.81 -2.67 -9.81
N LYS A 255 -26.95 -3.07 -10.75
CA LYS A 255 -27.32 -3.47 -12.12
C LYS A 255 -27.67 -4.95 -12.25
#